data_AF-A0A836RQY6-F1
#
_entry.id   AF-A0A836RQY6-F1
#
_cell.length_a   1.000
_cell.length_b   1.000
_cell.length_c   1.000
_cell.angle_alpha   90.00
_cell.angle_beta   90.00
_cell.angle_gamma   90.00
#
_symmetry.space_group_name_H-M   'P 1'
#
loop_
_entity.id
_entity.type
_entity.pdbx_description
1 polymer ?
#
loop_
_entity_poly.entity_id
_entity_poly.type
_entity_poly.pdbx_seq_one_letter_code
_entity_poly.pdbx_strand_id
1 'polypeptide(L)'
;MIKILLAALLIPLALAFEGVRRKVVAYMHNRRGPPLVQPFYDIFKLLTKEGLIYNNMVFSLVPYLAFICSVVLILIVPFSIIGFDFDFLVIGYLFILQDTFYIFGAVASRSPFGM
;
A
#
# COMPACT_ATOMS: atom_id res chain seq x y z
N MET A 1 -2.90 -3.26 23.53
CA MET A 1 -2.97 -1.80 23.28
C MET A 1 -1.66 -1.23 22.71
N ILE A 2 -0.52 -1.40 23.40
CA ILE A 2 0.80 -0.86 22.96
C ILE A 2 1.20 -1.34 21.55
N LYS A 3 1.06 -2.64 21.25
CA LYS A 3 1.41 -3.19 19.93
C LYS A 3 0.59 -2.60 18.77
N ILE A 4 -0.68 -2.26 19.00
CA ILE A 4 -1.56 -1.65 18.00
C ILE A 4 -1.12 -0.21 17.71
N LEU A 5 -0.73 0.53 18.76
CA LEU A 5 -0.20 1.89 18.62
C LEU A 5 1.13 1.90 17.86
N LEU A 6 1.98 0.91 18.11
CA LEU A 6 3.22 0.68 17.36
C LEU A 6 2.96 0.32 15.89
N ALA A 7 1.97 -0.53 15.61
CA ALA A 7 1.54 -0.83 14.23
C ALA A 7 1.00 0.40 13.50
N ALA A 8 0.23 1.25 14.18
CA ALA A 8 -0.26 2.50 13.61
C ALA A 8 0.89 3.48 13.27
N LEU A 9 1.98 3.47 14.04
CA LEU A 9 3.17 4.28 13.78
C LEU A 9 3.94 3.81 12.52
N LEU A 10 3.81 2.54 12.12
CA LEU A 10 4.48 2.04 10.91
C LEU A 10 3.91 2.64 9.62
N ILE A 11 2.65 3.07 9.60
CA ILE A 11 2.03 3.68 8.42
C ILE A 11 2.72 4.99 8.02
N PRO A 12 2.86 6.02 8.89
CA PRO A 12 3.59 7.24 8.54
C PRO A 12 5.09 6.97 8.31
N LEU A 13 5.67 5.99 8.99
CA LEU A 13 7.06 5.59 8.76
C LEU A 13 7.24 5.01 7.35
N ALA A 14 6.33 4.17 6.87
CA ALA A 14 6.34 3.64 5.51
C ALA A 14 6.29 4.75 4.45
N LEU A 15 5.49 5.80 4.69
CA LEU A 15 5.45 6.98 3.82
C LEU A 15 6.76 7.75 3.81
N ALA A 16 7.41 7.89 4.97
CA ALA A 16 8.73 8.51 5.05
C ALA A 16 9.78 7.69 4.26
N PHE A 17 9.72 6.35 4.34
CA PHE A 17 10.58 5.46 3.55
C PHE A 17 10.38 5.63 2.04
N GLU A 18 9.14 5.81 1.55
CA GLU A 18 8.90 6.11 0.14
C GLU A 18 9.52 7.46 -0.28
N GLY A 19 9.51 8.45 0.61
CA GLY A 19 10.21 9.73 0.40
C GLY A 19 11.72 9.54 0.28
N VAL A 20 12.31 8.72 1.15
CA VAL A 20 13.73 8.34 1.09
C VAL A 20 14.04 7.62 -0.22
N ARG A 21 13.23 6.63 -0.60
CA ARG A 21 13.38 5.88 -1.86
C ARG A 21 13.43 6.82 -3.06
N ARG A 22 12.50 7.77 -3.17
CA ARG A 22 12.47 8.76 -4.25
C ARG A 22 13.72 9.63 -4.28
N LYS A 23 14.25 10.00 -3.11
CA LYS A 23 15.48 10.79 -2.99
C LYS A 23 16.72 9.99 -3.40
N VAL A 24 16.81 8.73 -3.00
CA VAL A 24 17.90 7.81 -3.39
C VAL A 24 17.89 7.61 -4.91
N VAL A 25 16.71 7.32 -5.50
CA VAL A 25 16.58 7.17 -6.96
C VAL A 25 16.97 8.45 -7.70
N ALA A 26 16.57 9.62 -7.20
CA ALA A 26 16.96 10.90 -7.79
C ALA A 26 18.48 11.12 -7.74
N TYR A 27 19.11 10.80 -6.60
CA TYR A 27 20.55 10.91 -6.44
C TYR A 27 21.31 9.99 -7.42
N MET A 28 20.85 8.75 -7.62
CA MET A 28 21.43 7.84 -8.62
C MET A 28 21.35 8.38 -10.05
N HIS A 29 20.34 9.20 -10.36
CA HIS A 29 20.19 9.86 -11.66
C HIS A 29 20.83 11.26 -11.71
N ASN A 30 21.71 11.60 -10.75
CA ASN A 30 22.37 12.91 -10.65
C ASN A 30 21.41 14.11 -10.68
N ARG A 31 20.20 13.94 -10.14
CA ARG A 31 19.20 15.03 -9.99
C ARG A 31 18.87 15.24 -8.52
N ARG A 32 18.50 16.47 -8.17
CA ARG A 32 17.99 16.76 -6.82
C ARG A 32 16.60 16.15 -6.66
N GLY A 33 16.47 15.23 -5.71
CA GLY A 33 15.21 14.57 -5.40
C GLY A 33 14.21 15.46 -4.67
N PRO A 34 12.93 15.07 -4.65
CA PRO A 34 11.88 15.78 -3.93
C PRO A 34 12.13 15.79 -2.40
N PRO A 35 11.48 16.69 -1.66
CA PRO A 35 11.56 16.70 -0.20
C PRO A 35 10.98 15.42 0.41
N LEU A 36 11.46 15.03 1.60
CA LEU A 36 11.02 13.79 2.28
C LEU A 36 9.53 13.80 2.64
N VAL A 37 8.95 14.98 2.84
CA VAL A 37 7.53 15.19 3.15
C VAL A 37 6.62 15.09 1.92
N GLN A 38 7.17 15.00 0.70
CA GLN A 38 6.39 14.94 -0.54
C GLN A 38 5.30 13.85 -0.56
N PRO A 39 5.56 12.60 -0.13
CA PRO A 39 4.55 11.55 -0.15
C PRO A 39 3.32 11.86 0.69
N PHE A 40 3.47 12.63 1.78
CA PHE A 40 2.33 13.08 2.58
C PHE A 40 1.44 14.05 1.79
N TYR A 41 2.05 15.04 1.13
CA TYR A 41 1.31 15.98 0.27
C TYR A 41 0.62 15.28 -0.89
N ASP A 42 1.25 14.25 -1.47
CA ASP A 42 0.66 13.49 -2.57
C ASP A 42 -0.62 12.76 -2.13
N ILE A 43 -0.64 12.18 -0.92
CA ILE A 43 -1.84 11.54 -0.36
C ILE A 43 -2.95 12.56 -0.15
N PHE A 44 -2.68 13.66 0.55
CA PHE A 44 -3.69 14.69 0.79
C PHE A 44 -4.25 15.23 -0.54
N LYS A 45 -3.37 15.46 -1.52
CA LYS A 45 -3.77 15.91 -2.86
C LYS A 45 -4.69 14.90 -3.56
N LEU A 46 -4.41 13.60 -3.45
CA LEU A 46 -5.25 12.56 -4.07
C LEU A 46 -6.59 12.40 -3.36
N LEU A 47 -6.63 12.52 -2.04
CA LEU A 47 -7.88 12.45 -1.26
C LEU A 47 -8.82 13.63 -1.55
N THR A 48 -8.28 14.79 -1.93
CA THR A 48 -9.09 15.97 -2.33
C THR A 48 -9.63 15.87 -3.76
N LYS A 49 -9.10 14.98 -4.60
CA LYS A 49 -9.56 14.85 -5.98
C LYS A 49 -10.83 14.01 -6.07
N GLU A 50 -11.66 14.33 -7.06
CA GLU A 50 -12.80 13.50 -7.43
C GLU A 50 -12.32 12.13 -7.93
N GLY A 51 -12.86 11.07 -7.32
CA GLY A 51 -12.60 9.70 -7.75
C GLY A 51 -13.32 9.41 -9.06
N LEU A 52 -12.60 8.89 -10.06
CA LEU A 52 -13.22 8.36 -11.27
C LEU A 52 -13.85 7.00 -10.95
N ILE A 53 -15.17 7.00 -10.71
CA ILE A 53 -15.92 5.78 -10.41
C ILE A 53 -16.36 5.16 -11.74
N TYR A 54 -15.79 4.01 -12.08
CA TYR A 54 -16.34 3.16 -13.13
C TYR A 54 -17.56 2.42 -12.59
N ASN A 55 -18.51 2.08 -13.46
CA ASN A 55 -19.77 1.41 -13.10
C ASN A 55 -19.60 -0.07 -12.69
N ASN A 56 -18.43 -0.44 -12.15
CA ASN A 56 -18.08 -1.78 -11.73
C ASN A 56 -17.68 -1.76 -10.25
N MET A 57 -18.51 -2.40 -9.41
CA MET A 57 -18.27 -2.50 -7.97
C MET A 57 -16.92 -3.17 -7.64
N VAL A 58 -16.47 -4.10 -8.49
CA VAL A 58 -15.18 -4.78 -8.32
C VAL A 58 -14.02 -3.78 -8.45
N PHE A 59 -14.09 -2.85 -9.40
CA PHE A 59 -13.05 -1.84 -9.58
C PHE A 59 -12.89 -0.93 -8.36
N SER A 60 -14.01 -0.56 -7.74
CA SER A 60 -14.00 0.26 -6.53
C SER A 60 -13.55 -0.50 -5.29
N LEU A 61 -13.87 -1.80 -5.16
CA LEU A 61 -13.55 -2.60 -3.97
C LEU A 61 -12.09 -3.08 -3.91
N VAL A 62 -11.52 -3.41 -5.07
CA VAL A 62 -10.18 -4.02 -5.16
C VAL A 62 -9.08 -3.21 -4.45
N PRO A 63 -8.98 -1.87 -4.61
CA PRO A 63 -7.96 -1.09 -3.91
C PRO A 63 -8.08 -1.18 -2.38
N TYR A 64 -9.31 -1.27 -1.85
CA TYR A 64 -9.54 -1.44 -0.41
C TYR A 64 -9.13 -2.84 0.05
N LEU A 65 -9.41 -3.88 -0.74
CA LEU A 65 -9.00 -5.26 -0.41
C LEU A 65 -7.47 -5.40 -0.38
N ALA A 66 -6.77 -4.83 -1.36
CA ALA A 66 -5.31 -4.82 -1.37
C ALA A 66 -4.74 -4.06 -0.16
N PHE A 67 -5.34 -2.92 0.21
CA PHE A 67 -4.95 -2.16 1.40
C PHE A 67 -5.16 -2.98 2.69
N ILE A 68 -6.30 -3.66 2.84
CA ILE A 68 -6.57 -4.53 3.99
C ILE A 68 -5.50 -5.63 4.12
N CYS A 69 -5.11 -6.28 3.02
CA CYS A 69 -4.04 -7.29 3.03
C CYS A 69 -2.72 -6.72 3.57
N SER A 70 -2.31 -5.53 3.10
CA SER A 70 -1.10 -4.87 3.59
C SER A 70 -1.16 -4.50 5.08
N VAL A 71 -2.33 -4.05 5.57
CA VAL A 71 -2.53 -3.76 7.00
C VAL A 71 -2.45 -5.05 7.83
N VAL A 72 -3.04 -6.14 7.35
CA VAL A 72 -2.97 -7.45 8.02
C VAL A 72 -1.52 -7.92 8.12
N LEU A 73 -0.72 -7.77 7.06
CA LEU A 73 0.71 -8.10 7.08
C LEU A 73 1.48 -7.30 8.14
N ILE A 74 1.19 -6.00 8.28
CA ILE A 74 1.80 -5.14 9.31
C ILE A 74 1.43 -5.60 10.73
N LEU A 75 0.24 -6.18 10.93
CA LEU A 75 -0.18 -6.67 12.25
C LEU A 75 0.46 -8.01 12.62
N ILE A 76 0.75 -8.86 11.62
CA ILE A 76 1.30 -10.19 11.81
C ILE A 76 2.83 -10.14 12.00
N VAL A 77 3.56 -9.57 11.02
CA VAL A 77 5.02 -9.74 10.90
C VAL A 77 5.81 -9.16 12.08
N PRO A 78 5.69 -7.85 12.43
CA PRO A 78 6.50 -7.26 13.50
C PRO A 78 5.98 -7.50 14.92
N PHE A 79 4.68 -7.71 15.11
CA PHE A 79 4.07 -7.56 16.42
C PHE A 79 3.34 -8.79 16.95
N SER A 80 3.06 -9.80 16.11
CA SER A 80 2.27 -10.99 16.47
C SER A 80 1.11 -10.62 17.40
N ILE A 81 0.32 -9.62 16.98
CA ILE A 81 -0.71 -8.97 17.81
C ILE A 81 -1.87 -9.93 18.06
N ILE A 82 -2.13 -10.74 17.04
CA ILE A 82 -3.09 -11.82 17.05
C ILE A 82 -2.29 -13.02 17.56
N GLY A 83 -2.68 -13.59 18.71
CA GLY A 83 -1.98 -14.69 19.39
C GLY A 83 -2.08 -16.03 18.67
N PHE A 84 -1.99 -16.01 17.35
CA PHE A 84 -1.97 -17.17 16.47
C PHE A 84 -0.56 -17.33 15.93
N ASP A 85 -0.04 -18.55 15.95
CA ASP A 85 1.23 -18.88 15.30
C ASP A 85 0.99 -18.89 13.78
N PHE A 86 1.17 -17.73 13.16
CA PHE A 86 1.15 -17.63 11.70
C PHE A 86 2.47 -18.16 11.16
N ASP A 87 2.38 -19.19 10.31
CA ASP A 87 3.53 -19.73 9.60
C ASP A 87 3.94 -18.83 8.42
N PHE A 88 5.18 -18.95 7.97
CA PHE A 88 5.72 -18.24 6.81
C PHE A 88 4.88 -18.44 5.55
N LEU A 89 4.21 -19.59 5.44
CA LEU A 89 3.30 -19.92 4.36
C LEU A 89 2.08 -18.96 4.30
N VAL A 90 1.52 -18.57 5.46
CA VAL A 90 0.41 -17.60 5.50
C VAL A 90 0.86 -16.22 5.03
N ILE A 91 2.05 -15.79 5.45
CA ILE A 91 2.65 -14.53 5.02
C ILE A 91 2.85 -14.52 3.50
N GLY A 92 3.40 -15.61 2.95
CA GLY A 92 3.58 -15.78 1.51
C GLY A 92 2.26 -15.70 0.72
N TYR A 93 1.21 -16.39 1.19
CA TYR A 93 -0.10 -16.33 0.54
C TYR A 93 -0.73 -14.94 0.61
N LEU A 94 -0.54 -14.19 1.69
CA LEU A 94 -1.04 -12.81 1.80
C LEU A 94 -0.37 -11.86 0.80
N PHE A 95 0.93 -12.02 0.55
CA PHE A 95 1.62 -11.27 -0.50
C PHE A 95 1.07 -11.60 -1.90
N ILE A 96 0.92 -12.89 -2.21
CA ILE A 96 0.35 -13.33 -3.50
C ILE A 96 -1.08 -12.81 -3.67
N LEU A 97 -1.88 -12.85 -2.60
CA LEU A 97 -3.26 -12.38 -2.61
C LEU A 97 -3.33 -10.87 -2.88
N GLN A 98 -2.44 -10.08 -2.28
CA GLN A 98 -2.33 -8.64 -2.53
C GLN A 98 -2.01 -8.35 -4.00
N ASP A 99 -1.05 -9.05 -4.60
CA ASP A 99 -0.69 -8.89 -6.02
C ASP A 99 -1.84 -9.29 -6.94
N THR A 100 -2.56 -10.35 -6.57
CA THR A 100 -3.74 -10.80 -7.31
C THR A 100 -4.85 -9.74 -7.33
N PHE A 101 -5.07 -9.04 -6.20
CA PHE A 101 -6.01 -7.92 -6.17
C PHE A 101 -5.57 -6.80 -7.11
N TYR A 102 -4.29 -6.42 -7.16
CA TYR A 102 -3.82 -5.42 -8.13
C TYR A 102 -4.13 -5.81 -9.58
N ILE A 103 -3.95 -7.09 -9.94
CA ILE A 103 -4.29 -7.61 -11.28
C ILE A 103 -5.80 -7.52 -11.54
N PHE A 104 -6.63 -7.92 -10.58
CA PHE A 104 -8.09 -7.80 -10.72
C PHE A 104 -8.55 -6.36 -10.91
N GLY A 105 -7.88 -5.40 -10.26
CA GLY A 105 -8.17 -3.97 -10.42
C GLY A 105 -7.86 -3.48 -11.83
N ALA A 106 -6.73 -3.93 -12.40
CA ALA A 106 -6.35 -3.63 -13.77
C ALA A 106 -7.38 -4.18 -14.77
N VAL A 107 -7.74 -5.47 -14.66
CA VAL A 107 -8.72 -6.13 -15.53
C VAL A 107 -10.12 -5.50 -15.41
N ALA A 108 -10.50 -5.09 -14.20
CA ALA A 108 -11.81 -4.46 -13.95
C ALA A 108 -11.99 -3.11 -14.66
N SER A 109 -10.89 -2.46 -15.09
CA SER A 109 -10.93 -1.18 -15.84
C SER A 109 -11.46 -1.32 -17.27
N ARG A 110 -11.50 -2.54 -17.84
CA ARG A 110 -11.97 -2.85 -19.20
C ARG A 110 -11.35 -1.94 -20.28
N SER A 111 -10.09 -1.56 -20.12
CA SER A 111 -9.33 -0.78 -21.09
C SER A 111 -8.18 -1.64 -21.67
N PRO A 112 -7.78 -1.44 -22.94
CA PRO A 112 -6.64 -2.15 -23.53
C PRO A 112 -5.29 -1.90 -22.83
N PHE A 113 -5.22 -0.90 -21.94
CA PHE A 113 -4.02 -0.60 -21.16
C PHE A 113 -3.99 -1.30 -19.79
N GLY A 114 -5.14 -1.80 -19.33
CA GLY A 114 -5.28 -2.51 -18.05
C GLY A 114 -5.58 -4.01 -18.19
N MET A 115 -5.74 -4.50 -19.42
CA MET A 115 -5.87 -5.92 -19.78
C MET A 115 -4.61 -6.41 -20.49
#